data_AF-A0A1J3K4N1-F1
#
_entry.id   AF-A0A1J3K4N1-F1
#
_cell.length_a   1.000
_cell.length_b   1.000
_cell.length_c   1.000
_cell.angle_alpha   90.00
_cell.angle_beta   90.00
_cell.angle_gamma   90.00
#
_symmetry.space_group_name_H-M   'P 1'
#
loop_
_entity.id
_entity.type
_entity.pdbx_description
1 polymer ?
#
loop_
_entity_poly.entity_id
_entity_poly.type
_entity_poly.pdbx_seq_one_letter_code
_entity_poly.pdbx_strand_id
1 'polypeptide(L)'
;RVLYPVKITFWFDIFKNIDRIRHVTCPVLVIHGTKDEIVNMSHGKRLYELAKAKYDPLWVKGGGHCNLETYPEYIKHMRKYINAMEKLALNNPTTKQQDDEEPS
;
A
#
# COMPACT_ATOMS: atom_id res chain seq x y z
N ARG A 1 -4.91 -25.63 21.88
CA ARG A 1 -5.41 -26.55 20.83
C ARG A 1 -5.41 -25.79 19.51
N VAL A 2 -4.68 -26.31 18.52
CA VAL A 2 -4.63 -25.78 17.16
C VAL A 2 -5.91 -26.18 16.44
N LEU A 3 -6.60 -25.22 15.84
CA LEU A 3 -7.64 -25.45 14.84
C LEU A 3 -7.50 -24.41 13.73
N TYR A 4 -6.84 -24.82 12.65
CA TYR A 4 -7.18 -24.36 11.30
C TYR A 4 -8.04 -25.46 10.69
N PRO A 5 -9.25 -25.11 10.21
CA PRO A 5 -9.46 -25.23 8.77
C PRO A 5 -10.47 -24.18 8.29
N VAL A 6 -9.99 -23.04 7.76
CA VAL A 6 -10.89 -22.12 7.06
C VAL A 6 -10.80 -22.40 5.56
N LYS A 7 -11.68 -23.28 5.08
CA LYS A 7 -11.98 -23.48 3.66
C LYS A 7 -12.98 -22.41 3.17
N ILE A 8 -12.63 -21.12 3.28
CA ILE A 8 -13.40 -20.06 2.61
C ILE A 8 -12.43 -18.97 2.18
N THR A 9 -12.11 -18.95 0.89
CA THR A 9 -11.65 -17.72 0.23
C THR A 9 -12.86 -16.79 0.25
N PHE A 10 -12.93 -15.89 1.23
CA PHE A 10 -14.00 -14.90 1.27
C PHE A 10 -13.89 -14.08 -0.02
N TRP A 11 -14.86 -14.23 -0.92
CA TRP A 11 -14.93 -13.53 -2.20
C TRP A 11 -15.19 -12.02 -2.02
N PHE A 12 -15.40 -11.60 -0.78
CA PHE A 12 -15.37 -10.23 -0.33
C PHE A 12 -14.01 -9.96 0.28
N ASP A 13 -13.15 -9.24 -0.45
CA ASP A 13 -12.29 -8.27 0.21
C ASP A 13 -13.25 -7.36 1.00
N ILE A 14 -13.41 -7.63 2.30
CA ILE A 14 -14.40 -6.99 3.19
C ILE A 14 -14.14 -5.48 3.25
N PHE A 15 -12.92 -5.08 2.88
CA PHE A 15 -12.55 -3.71 2.60
C PHE A 15 -12.75 -3.46 1.10
N LYS A 16 -13.60 -2.48 0.76
CA LYS A 16 -13.76 -1.98 -0.62
C LYS A 16 -12.52 -1.21 -1.11
N ASN A 17 -11.31 -1.69 -0.79
CA ASN A 17 -10.05 -1.09 -1.17
C ASN A 17 -9.95 -0.96 -2.69
N ILE A 18 -10.50 -1.92 -3.44
CA ILE A 18 -10.55 -1.87 -4.91
C ILE A 18 -11.36 -0.70 -5.47
N ASP A 19 -12.40 -0.26 -4.77
CA ASP A 19 -13.20 0.92 -5.14
C ASP A 19 -12.50 2.18 -4.66
N ARG A 20 -11.99 2.15 -3.41
CA ARG A 20 -11.35 3.31 -2.75
C ARG A 20 -10.02 3.70 -3.38
N ILE A 21 -9.23 2.74 -3.87
CA ILE A 21 -7.87 2.99 -4.41
C ILE A 21 -7.88 3.93 -5.61
N ARG A 22 -8.98 3.96 -6.37
CA ARG A 22 -9.18 4.88 -7.50
C ARG A 22 -9.30 6.34 -7.06
N HIS A 23 -9.63 6.59 -5.80
CA HIS A 23 -9.75 7.93 -5.24
C HIS A 23 -8.47 8.41 -4.56
N VAL A 24 -7.49 7.53 -4.34
CA VAL A 24 -6.20 7.90 -3.74
C VAL A 24 -5.38 8.70 -4.76
N THR A 25 -5.01 9.92 -4.39
CA THR A 25 -4.26 10.87 -5.24
C THR A 25 -2.79 11.00 -4.86
N CYS A 26 -2.38 10.48 -3.70
CA CYS A 26 -0.99 10.43 -3.28
C CYS A 26 -0.28 9.18 -3.83
N PRO A 27 1.07 9.17 -3.87
CA PRO A 27 1.82 7.99 -4.26
C PRO A 27 1.47 6.78 -3.40
N VAL A 28 1.33 5.62 -4.04
CA VAL A 28 1.00 4.35 -3.38
C VAL A 28 2.12 3.34 -3.62
N LEU A 29 2.65 2.78 -2.53
CA LEU A 29 3.52 1.62 -2.54
C LEU A 29 2.73 0.37 -2.14
N VAL A 30 2.83 -0.69 -2.95
CA VAL A 30 2.29 -2.01 -2.62
C VAL A 30 3.46 -2.96 -2.32
N ILE A 31 3.42 -3.63 -1.17
CA ILE A 31 4.36 -4.69 -0.79
C ILE A 31 3.55 -5.96 -0.54
N HIS A 32 3.91 -7.08 -1.19
CA HIS A 32 3.18 -8.35 -1.03
C HIS A 32 4.09 -9.57 -1.20
N GLY A 33 3.81 -10.64 -0.45
CA GLY A 33 4.53 -11.91 -0.53
C GLY A 33 4.02 -12.83 -1.64
N THR A 34 4.90 -13.40 -2.46
CA THR A 34 4.45 -14.25 -3.59
C THR A 34 3.90 -15.61 -3.16
N LYS A 35 4.05 -16.00 -1.88
CA LYS A 35 3.54 -17.23 -1.29
C LYS A 35 2.58 -16.96 -0.12
N ASP A 36 1.90 -15.81 -0.14
CA ASP A 36 0.84 -15.53 0.81
C ASP A 36 -0.37 -16.44 0.53
N GLU A 37 -0.59 -17.41 1.42
CA GLU A 37 -1.69 -18.38 1.35
C GLU A 37 -3.01 -17.83 1.91
N ILE A 38 -2.97 -16.70 2.63
CA ILE A 38 -4.14 -16.06 3.23
C ILE A 38 -4.73 -15.03 2.27
N VAL A 39 -3.88 -14.20 1.65
CA VAL A 39 -4.27 -13.19 0.66
C VAL A 39 -3.47 -13.38 -0.63
N ASN A 40 -4.15 -13.77 -1.69
CA ASN A 40 -3.49 -14.03 -2.97
C ASN A 40 -2.82 -12.75 -3.53
N MET A 41 -1.59 -12.91 -4.06
CA MET A 41 -0.82 -11.82 -4.67
C MET A 41 -1.57 -11.04 -5.77
N SER A 42 -2.53 -11.67 -6.45
CA SER A 42 -3.38 -10.99 -7.44
C SER A 42 -4.12 -9.78 -6.86
N HIS A 43 -4.48 -9.79 -5.57
CA HIS A 43 -5.14 -8.64 -4.92
C HIS A 43 -4.19 -7.44 -4.86
N GLY A 44 -2.95 -7.65 -4.42
CA GLY A 44 -1.91 -6.61 -4.41
C GLY A 44 -1.63 -6.06 -5.80
N LYS A 45 -1.52 -6.94 -6.81
CA LYS A 45 -1.36 -6.51 -8.22
C LYS A 45 -2.53 -5.66 -8.69
N ARG A 46 -3.76 -6.05 -8.36
CA ARG A 46 -4.96 -5.33 -8.77
C ARG A 46 -5.05 -3.94 -8.13
N LEU A 47 -4.71 -3.82 -6.85
CA LEU A 47 -4.63 -2.53 -6.16
C LEU A 47 -3.57 -1.63 -6.81
N TYR A 48 -2.39 -2.19 -7.09
CA TYR A 48 -1.32 -1.47 -7.77
C TYR A 48 -1.75 -0.96 -9.17
N GLU A 49 -2.42 -1.80 -9.96
CA GLU A 49 -2.93 -1.43 -11.28
C GLU A 49 -3.93 -0.27 -11.24
N LEU A 50 -4.80 -0.26 -10.24
CA LEU A 50 -5.89 0.71 -10.10
C LEU A 50 -5.48 2.03 -9.40
N ALA A 51 -4.34 2.07 -8.74
CA ALA A 51 -3.82 3.29 -8.12
C ALA A 51 -3.48 4.35 -9.19
N LYS A 52 -3.78 5.63 -8.91
CA LYS A 52 -3.50 6.75 -9.82
C LYS A 52 -2.02 7.12 -9.84
N ALA A 53 -1.42 7.27 -8.66
CA ALA A 53 -0.01 7.57 -8.48
C ALA A 53 0.71 6.34 -7.92
N LYS A 54 1.46 5.65 -8.77
CA LYS A 54 2.09 4.36 -8.47
C LYS A 54 3.55 4.56 -8.12
N TYR A 55 3.97 4.07 -6.96
CA TYR A 55 5.37 3.85 -6.65
C TYR A 55 5.74 2.40 -6.95
N ASP A 56 6.98 2.15 -7.35
CA ASP A 56 7.47 0.81 -7.71
C ASP A 56 7.14 -0.22 -6.62
N PRO A 57 6.36 -1.28 -6.91
CA PRO A 57 5.90 -2.22 -5.90
C PRO A 57 7.01 -3.19 -5.50
N LEU A 58 6.90 -3.79 -4.31
CA LEU A 58 7.80 -4.85 -3.87
C LEU A 58 7.05 -6.19 -3.79
N TRP A 59 7.41 -7.11 -4.67
CA TRP A 59 6.93 -8.49 -4.66
C TRP A 59 7.97 -9.40 -4.00
N VAL A 60 7.78 -9.72 -2.72
CA VAL A 60 8.74 -10.48 -1.92
C VAL A 60 8.65 -11.96 -2.31
N LYS A 61 9.66 -12.44 -3.04
CA LYS A 61 9.69 -13.83 -3.52
C LYS A 61 9.80 -14.80 -2.35
N GLY A 62 8.80 -15.67 -2.24
CA GLY A 62 8.73 -16.64 -1.14
C GLY A 62 8.14 -16.10 0.16
N GLY A 63 7.85 -14.79 0.24
CA GLY A 63 7.18 -14.18 1.40
C GLY A 63 5.74 -14.67 1.54
N GLY A 64 5.33 -14.91 2.78
CA GLY A 64 3.96 -15.24 3.19
C GLY A 64 3.27 -14.05 3.85
N HIS A 65 2.20 -14.31 4.60
CA HIS A 65 1.33 -13.26 5.15
C HIS A 65 1.99 -12.42 6.27
N CYS A 66 2.75 -13.05 7.17
CA CYS A 66 3.26 -12.43 8.40
C CYS A 66 4.78 -12.56 8.55
N ASN A 67 5.53 -12.46 7.45
CA ASN A 67 7.00 -12.57 7.53
C ASN A 67 7.75 -11.60 6.62
N LEU A 68 7.07 -10.67 5.96
CA LEU A 68 7.70 -9.81 4.95
C LEU A 68 8.81 -8.93 5.54
N GLU A 69 8.65 -8.51 6.78
CA GLU A 69 9.63 -7.71 7.53
C GLU A 69 10.95 -8.44 7.80
N THR A 70 10.95 -9.78 7.75
CA THR A 70 12.15 -10.60 7.90
C THR A 70 13.03 -10.60 6.65
N TYR A 71 12.51 -10.13 5.52
CA TYR A 71 13.23 -10.07 4.25
C TYR A 71 14.04 -8.77 4.15
N PRO A 72 15.34 -8.83 3.80
CA PRO A 72 16.20 -7.65 3.73
C PRO A 72 15.73 -6.62 2.70
N GLU A 73 15.06 -7.04 1.64
CA GLU A 73 14.46 -6.15 0.64
C GLU A 73 13.35 -5.26 1.21
N TYR A 74 12.61 -5.71 2.22
CA TYR A 74 11.46 -4.99 2.77
C TYR A 74 11.87 -3.62 3.32
N ILE A 75 12.78 -3.61 4.29
CA ILE A 75 13.28 -2.38 4.93
C ILE A 75 14.02 -1.51 3.91
N LYS A 76 14.79 -2.12 3.00
CA LYS A 76 15.52 -1.40 1.95
C LYS A 76 14.56 -0.63 1.04
N HIS A 77 13.49 -1.26 0.58
CA HIS A 77 12.53 -0.66 -0.33
C HIS A 77 11.65 0.38 0.37
N MET A 78 11.22 0.10 1.60
CA MET A 78 10.47 1.04 2.42
C MET A 78 11.26 2.35 2.66
N ARG A 79 12.56 2.26 2.97
CA ARG A 79 13.42 3.46 3.10
C ARG A 79 13.51 4.25 1.79
N LYS A 80 13.64 3.57 0.64
CA LYS A 80 13.66 4.25 -0.68
C LYS A 80 12.35 5.00 -0.93
N TYR A 81 11.22 4.41 -0.55
CA TYR A 81 9.93 5.03 -0.68
C TYR A 81 9.83 6.29 0.19
N ILE A 82 10.14 6.19 1.48
CA ILE A 82 10.11 7.32 2.42
C ILE A 82 10.99 8.47 1.92
N ASN A 83 12.24 8.19 1.54
CA ASN A 83 13.16 9.19 1.02
C ASN A 83 12.64 9.85 -0.27
N ALA A 84 11.93 9.10 -1.12
CA ALA A 84 11.30 9.65 -2.32
C ALA A 84 10.12 10.57 -1.94
N MET A 85 9.31 10.19 -0.95
CA MET A 85 8.19 11.01 -0.47
C MET A 85 8.66 12.30 0.18
N GLU A 86 9.74 12.27 0.96
CA GLU A 86 10.35 13.47 1.54
C GLU A 86 10.79 14.46 0.45
N LYS A 87 11.44 13.97 -0.60
CA LYS A 87 11.83 14.80 -1.75
C LYS A 87 10.62 15.37 -2.49
N LEU A 88 9.55 14.59 -2.65
CA LEU A 88 8.32 15.08 -3.27
C LEU A 88 7.65 16.17 -2.42
N ALA A 89 7.67 16.03 -1.10
CA ALA A 89 7.12 17.03 -0.18
C ALA A 89 7.94 18.34 -0.23
N LEU A 90 9.26 18.26 -0.30
CA LEU A 90 10.13 19.45 -0.43
C LEU A 90 9.93 20.18 -1.76
N ASN A 91 9.63 19.45 -2.83
CA ASN A 91 9.43 20.01 -4.17
C ASN A 91 8.01 20.56 -4.40
N ASN A 92 7.06 20.22 -3.52
CA ASN A 92 5.68 20.72 -3.54
C ASN A 92 5.44 21.59 -2.30
N PRO A 93 5.89 22.85 -2.27
CA PRO A 93 5.52 23.77 -1.19
C PRO A 93 4.01 23.99 -1.24
N THR A 94 3.28 23.41 -0.30
CA THR A 94 1.82 23.53 -0.25
C THR A 94 1.43 25.01 -0.20
N THR A 95 0.53 25.40 -1.09
CA THR A 95 -0.27 26.61 -1.07
C THR A 95 -0.72 26.90 0.37
N LYS A 96 -0.26 28.01 0.95
CA LYS A 96 -0.85 28.55 2.18
C LYS A 96 -2.33 28.82 1.90
N GLN A 97 -3.23 28.12 2.57
CA GLN A 97 -4.61 28.56 2.69
C GLN A 97 -4.58 29.91 3.44
N GLN A 98 -5.08 30.95 2.79
CA GLN A 98 -5.55 32.17 3.43
C GLN A 98 -6.83 31.81 4.17
N ASP A 99 -6.75 31.68 5.49
CA ASP A 99 -7.89 31.82 6.39
C ASP A 99 -7.63 33.08 7.22
N ASP A 100 -7.88 34.25 6.62
CA ASP A 100 -7.99 35.53 7.30
C ASP A 100 -9.06 36.36 6.56
N GLU A 101 -10.33 36.21 6.95
CA GLU A 101 -11.33 37.29 6.93
C GLU A 101 -12.54 36.86 7.78
N GLU A 102 -12.54 37.26 9.05
CA GLU A 102 -13.74 37.32 9.88
C GLU A 102 -14.44 38.66 9.56
N PRO A 103 -15.71 38.69 9.14
CA PRO A 103 -16.41 39.96 8.93
C PRO A 103 -16.82 40.56 10.28
N SER A 104 -16.37 41.80 10.47
CA SER A 104 -16.73 42.75 11.53
C SER A 104 -18.22 42.99 11.68
#